data_AF-A0A8H9XT90-F1
#
_entry.id   AF-A0A8H9XT90-F1
#
_cell.length_a   1.000
_cell.length_b   1.000
_cell.length_c   1.000
_cell.angle_alpha   90.00
_cell.angle_beta   90.00
_cell.angle_gamma   90.00
#
_symmetry.space_group_name_H-M   'P 1'
#
loop_
_entity.id
_entity.type
_entity.pdbx_description
1 polymer ?
#
loop_
_entity_poly.entity_id
_entity_poly.type
_entity_poly.pdbx_seq_one_letter_code
_entity_poly.pdbx_strand_id
1 'polypeptide(L)'
;MHRIDTKTAQKDKFGAGKNGFTRGNPQTGTPATDLDDDYFDMLQEELCSVVEASGASLEKGRHDQLLTALRALLLSRKNPFGDIKSDGTVQTALENLGLGEGSALPVGVPVPWPSAIPPTGWLKCNGAAFSAEEYPELAKAYPTNKLPDLRGEFIRGWDDGRGVDSGRTLLTNQEHAVISHNHGIPTKVGSVTNIPYGIEQVISDETIFSSAKTVGVDYWSNSERVFTYTTGGRNGAESVSSPDASSLIKETRPRNLAFAYIVRAA
;
A
#
# COMPACT_ATOMS: atom_id res chain seq x y z
N MET A 1 1.29 -46.64 -26.41
CA MET A 1 2.17 -47.35 -27.36
C MET A 1 2.50 -48.78 -26.89
N HIS A 2 2.17 -49.81 -27.67
CA HIS A 2 2.59 -51.20 -27.48
C HIS A 2 3.97 -51.47 -28.12
N ARG A 3 4.59 -52.58 -27.74
CA ARG A 3 5.85 -53.05 -28.34
C ARG A 3 5.54 -53.91 -29.56
N ILE A 4 6.48 -53.99 -30.50
CA ILE A 4 6.38 -54.89 -31.63
C ILE A 4 6.27 -56.35 -31.15
N ASP A 5 5.26 -57.05 -31.63
CA ASP A 5 4.87 -58.40 -31.21
C ASP A 5 4.57 -59.33 -32.39
N THR A 6 4.94 -58.92 -33.60
CA THR A 6 4.96 -59.77 -34.79
C THR A 6 5.83 -61.01 -34.58
N LYS A 7 5.56 -62.07 -35.35
CA LYS A 7 6.28 -63.36 -35.24
C LYS A 7 7.79 -63.25 -35.41
N THR A 8 8.26 -62.21 -36.10
CA THR A 8 9.68 -61.95 -36.40
C THR A 8 10.27 -60.87 -35.48
N ALA A 9 9.54 -60.42 -34.46
CA ALA A 9 10.06 -59.59 -33.39
C ALA A 9 11.15 -60.33 -32.60
N GLN A 10 12.21 -59.62 -32.24
CA GLN A 10 13.24 -60.16 -31.37
C GLN A 10 12.68 -60.26 -29.95
N LYS A 11 12.42 -61.49 -29.51
CA LYS A 11 11.91 -61.77 -28.17
C LYS A 11 12.86 -61.26 -27.09
N ASP A 12 12.30 -60.62 -26.08
CA ASP A 12 13.00 -60.18 -24.85
C ASP A 12 14.26 -59.31 -25.08
N LYS A 13 14.34 -58.59 -26.21
CA LYS A 13 15.50 -57.75 -26.55
C LYS A 13 15.87 -56.74 -25.44
N PHE A 14 14.88 -56.26 -24.70
CA PHE A 14 15.06 -55.30 -23.60
C PHE A 14 14.67 -55.86 -22.23
N GLY A 15 14.66 -57.19 -22.07
CA GLY A 15 14.25 -57.90 -20.86
C GLY A 15 12.95 -58.70 -21.05
N ALA A 16 12.56 -59.48 -20.03
CA ALA A 16 11.40 -60.38 -20.11
C ALA A 16 10.10 -59.65 -20.50
N GLY A 17 9.43 -60.15 -21.54
CA GLY A 17 8.22 -59.58 -22.15
C GLY A 17 8.47 -58.34 -23.02
N LYS A 18 9.73 -57.91 -23.21
CA LYS A 18 10.07 -56.65 -23.88
C LYS A 18 10.72 -56.91 -25.24
N ASN A 19 9.89 -57.37 -26.16
CA ASN A 19 10.26 -57.58 -27.56
C ASN A 19 10.78 -56.28 -28.21
N GLY A 20 11.56 -56.44 -29.29
CA GLY A 20 12.11 -55.31 -30.05
C GLY A 20 12.48 -55.68 -31.49
N PHE A 21 12.94 -54.69 -32.25
CA PHE A 21 13.30 -54.86 -33.66
C PHE A 21 14.62 -55.59 -33.86
N THR A 22 14.72 -56.41 -34.89
CA THR A 22 15.96 -56.97 -35.41
C THR A 22 16.06 -56.75 -36.92
N ARG A 23 17.29 -56.53 -37.40
CA ARG A 23 17.59 -56.45 -38.84
C ARG A 23 17.63 -57.83 -39.53
N GLY A 24 17.39 -58.90 -38.75
CA GLY A 24 17.59 -60.27 -39.20
C GLY A 24 19.06 -60.61 -39.40
N ASN A 25 19.31 -61.84 -39.82
CA ASN A 25 20.61 -62.33 -40.24
C ASN A 25 20.42 -63.40 -41.34
N PRO A 26 20.68 -63.03 -42.60
CA PRO A 26 20.57 -63.96 -43.73
C PRO A 26 21.48 -65.19 -43.61
N GLN A 27 22.64 -65.07 -42.95
CA GLN A 27 23.58 -66.18 -42.78
C GLN A 27 23.07 -67.24 -41.80
N THR A 28 22.20 -66.86 -40.88
CA THR A 28 21.59 -67.76 -39.88
C THR A 28 20.11 -68.02 -40.15
N GLY A 29 19.58 -67.56 -41.29
CA GLY A 29 18.17 -67.69 -41.64
C GLY A 29 17.22 -66.91 -40.74
N THR A 30 17.71 -65.94 -39.96
CA THR A 30 16.86 -65.14 -39.07
C THR A 30 16.22 -64.01 -39.87
N PRO A 31 14.88 -63.95 -39.99
CA PRO A 31 14.21 -62.86 -40.70
C PRO A 31 14.37 -61.53 -39.94
N ALA A 32 14.26 -60.42 -40.67
CA ALA A 32 14.10 -59.11 -40.07
C ALA A 32 12.71 -58.99 -39.44
N THR A 33 12.53 -58.04 -38.52
CA THR A 33 11.22 -57.80 -37.90
C THR A 33 10.25 -57.23 -38.93
N ASP A 34 9.12 -57.92 -39.09
CA ASP A 34 7.97 -57.48 -39.85
C ASP A 34 7.24 -56.39 -39.06
N LEU A 35 6.75 -55.39 -39.78
CA LEU A 35 5.93 -54.32 -39.26
C LEU A 35 4.53 -54.52 -39.82
N ASP A 36 3.54 -54.66 -38.94
CA ASP A 36 2.13 -54.82 -39.30
C ASP A 36 1.40 -53.47 -39.28
N ASP A 37 0.17 -53.50 -39.80
CA ASP A 37 -0.77 -52.39 -39.79
C ASP A 37 -1.03 -51.91 -38.36
N ASP A 38 -1.29 -52.82 -37.42
CA ASP A 38 -1.52 -52.48 -36.00
C ASP A 38 -0.39 -51.59 -35.42
N TYR A 39 0.88 -51.92 -35.69
CA TYR A 39 2.00 -51.12 -35.22
C TYR A 39 2.03 -49.70 -35.84
N PHE A 40 1.75 -49.58 -37.14
CA PHE A 40 1.75 -48.29 -37.83
C PHE A 40 0.54 -47.43 -37.47
N ASP A 41 -0.64 -48.03 -37.35
CA ASP A 41 -1.87 -47.35 -36.94
C ASP A 41 -1.72 -46.81 -35.51
N MET A 42 -1.14 -47.58 -34.60
CA MET A 42 -0.83 -47.10 -33.26
C MET A 42 0.11 -45.89 -33.28
N LEU A 43 1.20 -45.92 -34.07
CA LEU A 43 2.10 -44.76 -34.18
C LEU A 43 1.39 -43.54 -34.77
N GLN A 44 0.54 -43.74 -35.78
CA GLN A 44 -0.24 -42.68 -36.37
C GLN A 44 -1.17 -42.05 -35.34
N GLU A 45 -1.99 -42.85 -34.66
CA GLU A 45 -2.99 -42.35 -33.72
C GLU A 45 -2.35 -41.67 -32.50
N GLU A 46 -1.20 -42.14 -32.00
CA GLU A 46 -0.45 -41.46 -30.93
C GLU A 46 0.01 -40.06 -31.36
N LEU A 47 0.54 -39.93 -32.59
CA LEU A 47 1.00 -38.64 -33.11
C LEU A 47 -0.19 -37.72 -33.46
N CYS A 48 -1.26 -38.27 -34.04
CA CYS A 48 -2.50 -37.57 -34.34
C CYS A 48 -3.15 -37.04 -33.06
N SER A 49 -3.22 -37.86 -32.01
CA SER A 49 -3.79 -37.48 -30.71
C SER A 49 -3.09 -36.27 -30.10
N VAL A 50 -1.76 -36.15 -30.24
CA VAL A 50 -1.02 -34.96 -29.79
C VAL A 50 -1.45 -33.71 -30.56
N VAL A 51 -1.68 -33.84 -31.88
CA VAL A 51 -2.12 -32.71 -32.72
C VAL A 51 -3.54 -32.29 -32.36
N GLU A 52 -4.46 -33.24 -32.22
CA GLU A 52 -5.85 -32.96 -31.86
C GLU A 52 -5.98 -32.40 -30.44
N ALA A 53 -5.18 -32.88 -29.49
CA ALA A 53 -5.13 -32.34 -28.13
C ALA A 53 -4.70 -30.87 -28.08
N SER A 54 -3.95 -30.39 -29.08
CA SER A 54 -3.61 -28.98 -29.23
C SER A 54 -4.76 -28.11 -29.78
N GLY A 55 -5.88 -28.73 -30.18
CA GLY A 55 -7.03 -28.08 -30.81
C GLY A 55 -6.91 -27.93 -32.33
N ALA A 56 -5.85 -28.44 -32.95
CA ALA A 56 -5.63 -28.38 -34.39
C ALA A 56 -6.27 -29.57 -35.11
N SER A 57 -6.78 -29.34 -36.32
CA SER A 57 -7.25 -30.43 -37.19
C SER A 57 -6.11 -31.10 -37.95
N LEU A 58 -6.24 -32.41 -38.21
CA LEU A 58 -5.28 -33.19 -38.98
C LEU A 58 -5.39 -32.87 -40.48
N GLU A 59 -4.27 -32.50 -41.09
CA GLU A 59 -4.19 -32.11 -42.50
C GLU A 59 -3.15 -32.95 -43.26
N LYS A 60 -3.60 -33.80 -44.18
CA LYS A 60 -2.72 -34.74 -44.92
C LYS A 60 -1.52 -34.08 -45.62
N GLY A 61 -1.67 -32.85 -46.10
CA GLY A 61 -0.61 -32.12 -46.82
C GLY A 61 0.37 -31.35 -45.92
N ARG A 62 0.15 -31.32 -44.61
CA ARG A 62 0.90 -30.49 -43.67
C ARG A 62 1.87 -31.34 -42.85
N HIS A 63 3.16 -31.03 -42.93
CA HIS A 63 4.25 -31.86 -42.35
C HIS A 63 4.88 -31.27 -41.07
N ASP A 64 4.29 -30.22 -40.49
CA ASP A 64 4.76 -29.55 -39.26
C ASP A 64 3.73 -29.59 -38.12
N GLN A 65 2.72 -30.46 -38.23
CA GLN A 65 1.58 -30.54 -37.31
C GLN A 65 2.00 -30.87 -35.88
N LEU A 66 2.80 -31.91 -35.72
CA LEU A 66 3.30 -32.35 -34.42
C LEU A 66 4.14 -31.25 -33.76
N LEU A 67 5.01 -30.57 -34.53
CA LEU A 67 5.83 -29.49 -34.01
C LEU A 67 4.96 -28.30 -33.56
N THR A 68 3.95 -27.94 -34.36
CA THR A 68 2.99 -26.88 -34.03
C THR A 68 2.19 -27.23 -32.77
N ALA A 69 1.72 -28.47 -32.67
CA ALA A 69 0.98 -28.96 -31.52
C ALA A 69 1.82 -28.95 -30.23
N LEU A 70 3.06 -29.43 -30.29
CA LEU A 70 3.99 -29.42 -29.16
C LEU A 70 4.29 -27.99 -28.69
N ARG A 71 4.43 -27.03 -29.60
CA ARG A 71 4.61 -25.61 -29.23
C ARG A 71 3.41 -25.04 -28.50
N ALA A 72 2.20 -25.39 -28.93
CA ALA A 72 0.96 -24.97 -28.29
C ALA A 72 0.80 -25.60 -26.90
N LEU A 73 1.06 -26.91 -26.78
CA LEU A 73 0.86 -27.68 -25.56
C LEU A 73 1.90 -27.41 -24.47
N LEU A 74 3.18 -27.19 -24.83
CA LEU A 74 4.30 -27.18 -23.88
C LEU A 74 4.75 -25.78 -23.44
N LEU A 75 3.90 -24.75 -23.50
CA LEU A 75 4.27 -23.39 -23.08
C LEU A 75 5.49 -22.82 -23.83
N SER A 76 5.64 -23.12 -25.12
CA SER A 76 6.42 -22.27 -26.03
C SER A 76 5.62 -21.00 -26.38
N ARG A 77 5.01 -20.36 -25.37
CA ARG A 77 4.51 -19.01 -25.54
C ARG A 77 5.74 -18.12 -25.70
N LYS A 78 5.86 -17.47 -26.86
CA LYS A 78 6.97 -16.55 -27.11
C LYS A 78 7.02 -15.44 -26.05
N ASN A 79 5.87 -15.11 -25.45
CA ASN A 79 5.70 -14.13 -24.39
C ASN A 79 4.77 -14.67 -23.28
N PRO A 80 5.25 -15.57 -22.40
CA PRO A 80 4.38 -16.26 -21.43
C PRO A 80 3.63 -15.32 -20.49
N PHE A 81 4.18 -14.13 -20.20
CA PHE A 81 3.48 -13.07 -19.46
C PHE A 81 2.63 -12.15 -20.34
N GLY A 82 3.06 -11.92 -21.59
CA GLY A 82 2.35 -11.05 -22.54
C GLY A 82 1.03 -11.65 -23.00
N ASP A 83 0.95 -12.98 -23.05
CA ASP A 83 -0.20 -13.69 -23.60
C ASP A 83 -1.33 -13.92 -22.57
N ILE A 84 -1.05 -13.74 -21.26
CA ILE A 84 -2.03 -13.90 -20.16
C ILE A 84 -3.30 -13.06 -20.39
N LYS A 85 -3.13 -11.86 -20.97
CA LYS A 85 -4.26 -10.98 -21.30
C LYS A 85 -5.17 -11.60 -22.35
N SER A 86 -4.59 -12.19 -23.39
CA SER A 86 -5.32 -12.82 -24.49
C SER A 86 -6.01 -14.11 -24.07
N ASP A 87 -5.47 -14.80 -23.06
CA ASP A 87 -6.03 -16.04 -22.52
C ASP A 87 -7.25 -15.82 -21.63
N GLY A 88 -7.55 -14.57 -21.25
CA GLY A 88 -8.61 -14.27 -20.29
C GLY A 88 -8.29 -14.72 -18.86
N THR A 89 -7.03 -15.06 -18.55
CA THR A 89 -6.60 -15.60 -17.24
C THR A 89 -5.96 -14.56 -16.32
N VAL A 90 -6.06 -13.27 -16.67
CA VAL A 90 -5.46 -12.15 -15.91
C VAL A 90 -5.84 -12.21 -14.43
N GLN A 91 -7.11 -12.43 -14.12
CA GLN A 91 -7.58 -12.47 -12.74
C GLN A 91 -6.92 -13.60 -11.95
N THR A 92 -6.91 -14.82 -12.47
CA THR A 92 -6.26 -15.97 -11.83
C THR A 92 -4.74 -15.77 -11.71
N ALA A 93 -4.10 -15.13 -12.70
CA ALA A 93 -2.68 -14.81 -12.62
C ALA A 93 -2.39 -13.80 -11.50
N LEU A 94 -3.23 -12.76 -11.35
CA LEU A 94 -3.11 -11.80 -10.25
C LEU A 94 -3.36 -12.47 -8.89
N GLU A 95 -4.38 -13.31 -8.77
CA GLU A 95 -4.68 -14.08 -7.55
C GLU A 95 -3.50 -14.98 -7.14
N ASN A 96 -2.93 -15.75 -8.08
CA ASN A 96 -1.78 -16.62 -7.83
C ASN A 96 -0.53 -15.85 -7.37
N LEU A 97 -0.38 -14.60 -7.81
CA LEU A 97 0.72 -13.72 -7.43
C LEU A 97 0.42 -12.91 -6.15
N GLY A 98 -0.77 -13.05 -5.56
CA GLY A 98 -1.21 -12.22 -4.43
C GLY A 98 -1.43 -10.75 -4.80
N LEU A 99 -1.67 -10.46 -6.08
CA LEU A 99 -1.92 -9.14 -6.65
C LEU A 99 -3.39 -8.94 -7.06
N GLY A 100 -4.28 -9.84 -6.63
CA GLY A 100 -5.71 -9.93 -7.00
C GLY A 100 -6.50 -8.64 -6.79
N GLU A 101 -7.15 -8.48 -5.62
CA GLU A 101 -8.01 -7.30 -5.31
C GLU A 101 -7.25 -5.96 -5.17
N GLY A 102 -6.01 -5.90 -5.66
CA GLY A 102 -5.18 -4.73 -5.65
C GLY A 102 -3.81 -5.05 -5.08
N SER A 103 -2.83 -4.41 -5.69
CA SER A 103 -1.47 -4.15 -5.20
C SER A 103 -1.29 -4.25 -3.67
N ALA A 104 -0.03 -4.44 -3.23
CA ALA A 104 0.39 -4.29 -1.84
C ALA A 104 -0.15 -3.01 -1.14
N LEU A 105 -0.61 -2.01 -1.92
CA LEU A 105 -1.39 -0.87 -1.47
C LEU A 105 -2.86 -0.93 -1.97
N PRO A 106 -3.83 -1.09 -1.05
CA PRO A 106 -5.26 -0.98 -1.35
C PRO A 106 -5.64 0.35 -2.01
N VAL A 107 -6.69 0.34 -2.83
CA VAL A 107 -7.28 1.58 -3.40
C VAL A 107 -7.73 2.50 -2.26
N GLY A 108 -7.48 3.80 -2.41
CA GLY A 108 -7.88 4.81 -1.43
C GLY A 108 -6.92 5.04 -0.26
N VAL A 109 -5.80 4.32 -0.16
CA VAL A 109 -4.77 4.62 0.87
C VAL A 109 -4.02 5.91 0.50
N PRO A 110 -4.01 6.96 1.35
CA PRO A 110 -3.21 8.15 1.11
C PRO A 110 -1.73 7.85 1.27
N VAL A 111 -0.92 8.18 0.26
CA VAL A 111 0.54 8.03 0.30
C VAL A 111 1.23 9.38 0.07
N PRO A 112 2.36 9.65 0.77
CA PRO A 112 3.20 10.81 0.49
C PRO A 112 3.85 10.70 -0.89
N TRP A 113 3.76 11.75 -1.69
CA TRP A 113 4.33 11.87 -3.02
C TRP A 113 5.21 13.12 -3.15
N PRO A 114 6.45 13.00 -3.65
CA PRO A 114 7.43 14.09 -3.59
C PRO A 114 7.20 15.19 -4.63
N SER A 115 6.27 15.03 -5.57
CA SER A 115 6.03 15.99 -6.65
C SER A 115 4.63 16.59 -6.60
N ALA A 116 4.47 17.78 -7.19
CA ALA A 116 3.18 18.41 -7.37
C ALA A 116 2.30 17.67 -8.39
N ILE A 117 2.85 16.81 -9.25
CA ILE A 117 2.08 16.09 -10.28
C ILE A 117 2.05 14.60 -9.89
N PRO A 118 0.86 14.02 -9.61
CA PRO A 118 0.74 12.60 -9.34
C PRO A 118 1.04 11.77 -10.60
N PRO A 119 1.49 10.52 -10.46
CA PRO A 119 1.57 9.59 -11.59
C PRO A 119 0.18 9.34 -12.20
N THR A 120 0.13 8.88 -13.44
CA THR A 120 -1.12 8.43 -14.08
C THR A 120 -1.79 7.35 -13.22
N GLY A 121 -3.12 7.45 -13.06
CA GLY A 121 -3.90 6.53 -12.21
C GLY A 121 -3.93 6.90 -10.72
N TRP A 122 -3.40 8.06 -10.35
CA TRP A 122 -3.44 8.58 -8.98
C TRP A 122 -4.12 9.95 -8.91
N LEU A 123 -4.86 10.18 -7.82
CA LEU A 123 -5.56 11.43 -7.54
C LEU A 123 -4.98 12.11 -6.31
N LYS A 124 -5.02 13.44 -6.25
CA LYS A 124 -4.58 14.21 -5.06
C LYS A 124 -5.67 14.22 -4.00
N CYS A 125 -5.28 14.11 -2.73
CA CYS A 125 -6.14 14.39 -1.58
C CYS A 125 -6.25 15.90 -1.36
N ASN A 126 -6.95 16.60 -2.27
CA ASN A 126 -7.13 18.05 -2.27
C ASN A 126 -8.59 18.48 -2.12
N GLY A 127 -9.46 17.59 -1.61
CA GLY A 127 -10.89 17.87 -1.52
C GLY A 127 -11.66 17.70 -2.83
N ALA A 128 -11.06 17.22 -3.91
CA ALA A 128 -11.77 17.04 -5.18
C ALA A 128 -12.81 15.91 -5.10
N ALA A 129 -13.93 16.11 -5.81
CA ALA A 129 -14.87 15.04 -6.10
C ALA A 129 -14.33 14.12 -7.20
N PHE A 130 -14.80 12.88 -7.26
CA PHE A 130 -14.47 11.91 -8.30
C PHE A 130 -15.73 11.14 -8.75
N SER A 131 -15.68 10.51 -9.92
CA SER A 131 -16.77 9.67 -10.44
C SER A 131 -16.68 8.27 -9.86
N ALA A 132 -17.78 7.78 -9.28
CA ALA A 132 -17.88 6.40 -8.80
C ALA A 132 -17.96 5.40 -9.96
N GLU A 133 -18.44 5.84 -11.13
CA GLU A 133 -18.46 5.05 -12.36
C GLU A 133 -17.04 4.83 -12.90
N GLU A 134 -16.21 5.87 -12.85
CA GLU A 134 -14.81 5.80 -13.28
C GLU A 134 -13.93 5.08 -12.24
N TYR A 135 -14.19 5.30 -10.95
CA TYR A 135 -13.39 4.78 -9.84
C TYR A 135 -14.24 4.05 -8.78
N PRO A 136 -14.82 2.88 -9.11
CA PRO A 136 -15.76 2.17 -8.23
C PRO A 136 -15.11 1.67 -6.93
N GLU A 137 -13.86 1.19 -6.98
CA GLU A 137 -13.16 0.75 -5.77
C GLU A 137 -12.79 1.93 -4.86
N LEU A 138 -12.52 3.11 -5.43
CA LEU A 138 -12.30 4.33 -4.66
C LEU A 138 -13.59 4.81 -4.00
N ALA A 139 -14.74 4.64 -4.66
CA ALA A 139 -16.05 4.97 -4.09
C ALA A 139 -16.40 4.07 -2.89
N LYS A 140 -15.93 2.81 -2.87
CA LYS A 140 -16.07 1.95 -1.68
C LYS A 140 -15.24 2.48 -0.51
N ALA A 141 -14.03 2.97 -0.78
CA ALA A 141 -13.15 3.54 0.24
C ALA A 141 -13.61 4.94 0.73
N TYR A 142 -14.16 5.76 -0.18
CA TYR A 142 -14.67 7.11 0.09
C TYR A 142 -16.12 7.26 -0.42
N PRO A 143 -17.13 6.82 0.37
CA PRO A 143 -18.53 6.77 -0.06
C PRO A 143 -19.19 8.12 -0.39
N THR A 144 -18.55 9.22 -0.02
CA THR A 144 -19.01 10.58 -0.36
C THR A 144 -18.59 11.00 -1.78
N ASN A 145 -17.86 10.14 -2.51
CA ASN A 145 -17.28 10.42 -3.81
C ASN A 145 -16.39 11.68 -3.82
N LYS A 146 -15.78 11.97 -2.68
CA LYS A 146 -14.91 13.13 -2.47
C LYS A 146 -13.72 12.72 -1.64
N LEU A 147 -12.53 13.10 -2.10
CA LEU A 147 -11.31 12.88 -1.34
C LEU A 147 -11.21 13.87 -0.18
N PRO A 148 -10.56 13.50 0.93
CA PRO A 148 -10.21 14.47 1.96
C PRO A 148 -9.26 15.53 1.39
N ASP A 149 -9.30 16.73 1.96
CA ASP A 149 -8.27 17.74 1.72
C ASP A 149 -7.20 17.59 2.78
N LEU A 150 -6.08 16.95 2.44
CA LEU A 150 -4.99 16.65 3.37
C LEU A 150 -3.83 17.65 3.25
N ARG A 151 -4.02 18.75 2.52
CA ARG A 151 -2.99 19.77 2.35
C ARG A 151 -2.77 20.51 3.68
N GLY A 152 -1.63 20.27 4.31
CA GLY A 152 -1.28 20.87 5.60
C GLY A 152 -1.79 20.10 6.81
N GLU A 153 -2.44 18.95 6.60
CA GLU A 153 -2.99 18.11 7.68
C GLU A 153 -2.02 17.00 8.10
N PHE A 154 -2.12 16.60 9.37
CA PHE A 154 -1.48 15.38 9.87
C PHE A 154 -2.50 14.25 9.94
N ILE A 155 -2.16 13.09 9.38
CA ILE A 155 -2.96 11.88 9.56
C ILE A 155 -2.62 11.27 10.92
N ARG A 156 -3.64 10.91 11.71
CA ARG A 156 -3.51 10.22 12.99
C ARG A 156 -4.28 8.91 13.00
N GLY A 157 -3.91 8.01 13.92
CA GLY A 157 -4.66 6.78 14.15
C GLY A 157 -6.05 7.07 14.71
N TRP A 158 -7.05 6.36 14.20
CA TRP A 158 -8.40 6.38 14.76
C TRP A 158 -8.44 5.57 16.05
N ASP A 159 -9.18 6.07 17.05
CA ASP A 159 -9.24 5.48 18.38
C ASP A 159 -9.95 4.13 18.42
N ASP A 160 -10.93 3.93 17.53
CA ASP A 160 -11.72 2.69 17.38
C ASP A 160 -12.21 2.11 18.74
N GLY A 161 -12.67 3.00 19.63
CA GLY A 161 -13.23 2.62 20.93
C GLY A 161 -12.21 2.30 22.03
N ARG A 162 -10.91 2.56 21.82
CA ARG A 162 -9.88 2.42 22.86
C ARG A 162 -10.08 3.41 24.03
N GLY A 163 -10.71 4.55 23.78
CA GLY A 163 -11.07 5.56 24.78
C GLY A 163 -10.03 6.68 24.96
N VAL A 164 -8.96 6.73 24.15
CA VAL A 164 -7.93 7.78 24.24
C VAL A 164 -8.33 9.04 23.48
N ASP A 165 -9.01 8.90 22.34
CA ASP A 165 -9.58 10.00 21.56
C ASP A 165 -11.09 9.76 21.36
N SER A 166 -11.80 9.70 22.49
CA SER A 166 -13.23 9.41 22.56
C SER A 166 -14.06 10.40 21.75
N GLY A 167 -15.04 9.90 20.99
CA GLY A 167 -15.93 10.71 20.16
C GLY A 167 -15.36 11.13 18.80
N ARG A 168 -14.09 10.79 18.51
CA ARG A 168 -13.50 11.00 17.18
C ARG A 168 -14.06 10.00 16.16
N THR A 169 -14.52 10.50 15.02
CA THR A 169 -14.97 9.68 13.89
C THR A 169 -13.98 9.76 12.73
N LEU A 170 -13.96 8.71 11.88
CA LEU A 170 -13.11 8.65 10.70
C LEU A 170 -13.33 9.86 9.77
N LEU A 171 -12.25 10.32 9.14
CA LEU A 171 -12.24 11.43 8.17
C LEU A 171 -12.78 12.77 8.70
N THR A 172 -12.72 13.01 10.02
CA THR A 172 -13.06 14.31 10.61
C THR A 172 -11.83 15.13 10.96
N ASN A 173 -11.94 16.46 10.80
CA ASN A 173 -10.87 17.39 11.13
C ASN A 173 -10.79 17.63 12.65
N GLN A 174 -9.59 17.92 13.13
CA GLN A 174 -9.35 18.40 14.48
C GLN A 174 -8.50 19.66 14.39
N GLU A 175 -8.93 20.73 15.05
CA GLU A 175 -8.07 21.90 15.20
C GLU A 175 -6.87 21.60 16.11
N HIS A 176 -5.82 22.40 15.97
CA HIS A 176 -4.70 22.35 16.90
C HIS A 176 -5.19 22.52 18.34
N ALA A 177 -4.56 21.80 19.27
CA ALA A 177 -4.84 21.92 20.69
C ALA A 177 -3.52 22.05 21.45
N VAL A 178 -3.54 22.86 22.51
CA VAL A 178 -2.46 22.97 23.47
C VAL A 178 -3.00 22.48 24.81
N ILE A 179 -2.23 21.65 25.52
CA ILE A 179 -2.65 21.20 26.84
C ILE A 179 -2.69 22.40 27.80
N SER A 180 -3.64 22.38 28.73
CA SER A 180 -3.66 23.35 29.83
C SER A 180 -2.32 23.35 30.56
N HIS A 181 -1.68 24.51 30.67
CA HIS A 181 -0.42 24.69 31.38
C HIS A 181 -0.37 26.08 32.02
N ASN A 182 0.54 26.25 32.98
CA ASN A 182 0.80 27.52 33.65
C ASN A 182 2.26 27.94 33.42
N HIS A 183 2.49 29.25 33.34
CA HIS A 183 3.84 29.82 33.37
C HIS A 183 4.10 30.42 34.74
N GLY A 184 5.13 29.93 35.44
CA GLY A 184 5.66 30.62 36.60
C GLY A 184 6.49 31.82 36.15
N ILE A 185 6.21 33.00 36.69
CA ILE A 185 7.04 34.19 36.48
C ILE A 185 7.95 34.32 37.71
N PRO A 186 9.19 33.79 37.68
CA PRO A 186 10.07 33.85 38.83
C PRO A 186 10.50 35.29 39.08
N THR A 187 10.13 35.82 40.24
CA THR A 187 10.68 37.07 40.76
C THR A 187 11.62 36.69 41.91
N LYS A 188 12.92 36.48 41.62
CA LYS A 188 14.05 36.86 42.49
C LYS A 188 15.40 36.57 41.82
N VAL A 189 16.35 37.48 42.01
CA VAL A 189 17.79 37.20 41.79
C VAL A 189 18.30 36.49 43.06
N GLY A 190 18.22 35.15 43.11
CA GLY A 190 18.74 34.37 44.25
C GLY A 190 18.36 32.88 44.21
N SER A 191 19.33 32.00 44.47
CA SER A 191 19.21 30.55 44.35
C SER A 191 18.19 29.97 45.34
N VAL A 192 17.13 29.31 44.85
CA VAL A 192 16.11 28.63 45.67
C VAL A 192 16.35 27.12 45.68
N THR A 193 16.54 26.53 46.85
CA THR A 193 16.81 25.09 47.01
C THR A 193 15.57 24.25 47.30
N ASN A 194 14.34 24.79 47.32
CA ASN A 194 13.09 24.00 47.29
C ASN A 194 11.83 24.88 47.11
N ILE A 195 10.92 24.48 46.20
CA ILE A 195 9.57 25.06 46.03
C ILE A 195 8.54 24.05 46.58
N PRO A 196 7.67 24.41 47.56
CA PRO A 196 6.63 23.52 48.07
C PRO A 196 5.51 23.23 47.06
N TYR A 197 4.91 22.05 47.15
CA TYR A 197 3.82 21.61 46.27
C TYR A 197 2.53 22.41 46.53
N GLY A 198 1.93 22.99 45.49
CA GLY A 198 0.62 23.67 45.56
C GLY A 198 0.65 25.20 45.71
N ILE A 199 1.79 25.86 45.52
CA ILE A 199 1.87 27.33 45.52
C ILE A 199 1.62 27.88 44.09
N GLU A 200 0.54 28.64 43.91
CA GLU A 200 0.09 29.16 42.60
C GLU A 200 0.64 30.56 42.22
N GLN A 201 1.21 31.34 43.15
CA GLN A 201 1.94 32.59 42.84
C GLN A 201 2.78 33.08 44.04
N VAL A 202 4.01 33.56 43.81
CA VAL A 202 4.82 34.29 44.81
C VAL A 202 5.41 35.56 44.18
N ILE A 203 5.11 36.73 44.75
CA ILE A 203 5.60 38.05 44.35
C ILE A 203 6.76 38.42 45.29
N SER A 204 7.94 38.77 44.77
CA SER A 204 9.11 39.14 45.60
C SER A 204 9.00 40.52 46.24
N ASP A 205 9.28 40.57 47.54
CA ASP A 205 9.36 41.77 48.37
C ASP A 205 10.75 42.42 48.36
N GLU A 206 11.24 42.87 47.21
CA GLU A 206 12.38 43.79 47.21
C GLU A 206 11.96 45.14 46.61
N THR A 207 11.53 46.01 47.53
CA THR A 207 11.26 47.47 47.43
C THR A 207 9.85 47.95 47.05
N ILE A 208 8.86 47.08 46.84
CA ILE A 208 7.54 47.47 46.29
C ILE A 208 6.40 47.54 47.33
N PHE A 209 6.60 47.11 48.58
CA PHE A 209 5.60 47.24 49.65
C PHE A 209 6.03 48.26 50.72
N SER A 210 6.07 49.55 50.36
CA SER A 210 5.78 50.58 51.37
C SER A 210 4.32 50.39 51.81
N SER A 211 4.02 50.61 53.09
CA SER A 211 2.77 50.24 53.80
C SER A 211 1.46 50.92 53.32
N ALA A 212 1.39 51.40 52.08
CA ALA A 212 0.20 51.96 51.46
C ALA A 212 -0.55 50.91 50.61
N LYS A 213 -1.36 50.09 51.28
CA LYS A 213 -2.59 49.42 50.78
C LYS A 213 -2.64 49.11 49.26
N THR A 214 -2.12 47.96 48.85
CA THR A 214 -2.12 47.51 47.44
C THR A 214 -3.39 46.71 47.11
N VAL A 215 -4.29 47.27 46.30
CA VAL A 215 -5.36 46.54 45.61
C VAL A 215 -4.94 46.44 44.15
N GLY A 216 -4.39 45.28 43.75
CA GLY A 216 -4.22 44.94 42.33
C GLY A 216 -5.52 44.32 41.83
N VAL A 217 -6.06 44.85 40.73
CA VAL A 217 -7.28 44.33 40.11
C VAL A 217 -6.91 43.77 38.74
N ASP A 218 -7.19 42.49 38.52
CA ASP A 218 -7.13 41.84 37.21
C ASP A 218 -8.47 42.09 36.51
N TYR A 219 -8.46 42.80 35.38
CA TYR A 219 -9.67 43.04 34.60
C TYR A 219 -9.35 43.07 33.09
N TRP A 220 -10.39 42.81 32.31
CA TRP A 220 -10.33 42.78 30.86
C TRP A 220 -10.65 44.17 30.29
N SER A 221 -9.78 44.71 29.42
CA SER A 221 -9.95 46.01 28.80
C SER A 221 -9.42 45.98 27.36
N ASN A 222 -10.19 46.51 26.39
CA ASN A 222 -9.79 46.60 24.98
C ASN A 222 -9.18 45.32 24.38
N SER A 223 -9.75 44.15 24.70
CA SER A 223 -9.30 42.84 24.22
C SER A 223 -7.93 42.37 24.73
N GLU A 224 -7.38 43.04 25.75
CA GLU A 224 -6.16 42.64 26.43
C GLU A 224 -6.42 42.45 27.94
N ARG A 225 -5.66 41.53 28.57
CA ARG A 225 -5.61 41.47 30.03
C ARG A 225 -4.72 42.61 30.53
N VAL A 226 -5.29 43.49 31.34
CA VAL A 226 -4.58 44.63 31.91
C VAL A 226 -4.33 44.37 33.40
N PHE A 227 -3.07 44.16 33.77
CA PHE A 227 -2.68 44.07 35.17
C PHE A 227 -2.27 45.46 35.67
N THR A 228 -3.08 46.06 36.55
CA THR A 228 -2.79 47.41 37.07
C THR A 228 -2.31 47.33 38.52
N TYR A 229 -1.19 47.98 38.82
CA TYR A 229 -0.74 48.19 40.20
C TYR A 229 -0.50 49.69 40.46
N THR A 230 -0.98 50.18 41.59
CA THR A 230 -0.75 51.58 42.00
C THR A 230 0.49 51.63 42.89
N THR A 231 1.58 52.22 42.38
CA THR A 231 2.74 52.58 43.21
C THR A 231 2.94 54.10 43.18
N GLY A 232 2.87 54.72 44.35
CA GLY A 232 3.45 56.05 44.62
C GLY A 232 3.22 57.16 43.57
N GLY A 233 2.06 57.23 42.92
CA GLY A 233 1.71 58.35 42.05
C GLY A 233 2.25 58.33 40.61
N ARG A 234 2.71 57.19 40.09
CA ARG A 234 2.94 57.01 38.65
C ARG A 234 1.98 55.97 38.08
N ASN A 235 1.08 56.42 37.20
CA ASN A 235 0.26 55.53 36.38
C ASN A 235 1.16 54.95 35.29
N GLY A 236 1.65 53.73 35.48
CA GLY A 236 2.30 52.94 34.44
C GLY A 236 1.51 51.66 34.23
N ALA A 237 0.88 51.50 33.07
CA ALA A 237 0.42 50.20 32.61
C ALA A 237 1.62 49.53 31.93
N GLU A 238 2.24 48.53 32.57
CA GLU A 238 3.17 47.66 31.86
C GLU A 238 2.35 46.60 31.12
N SER A 239 2.16 46.81 29.82
CA SER A 239 1.72 45.76 28.92
C SER A 239 2.79 44.67 28.94
N VAL A 240 2.52 43.57 29.63
CA VAL A 240 3.23 42.32 29.35
C VAL A 240 2.68 41.82 28.02
N SER A 241 3.07 42.47 26.92
CA SER A 241 2.88 41.91 25.60
C SER A 241 3.71 40.64 25.60
N SER A 242 3.06 39.48 25.73
CA SER A 242 3.72 38.23 25.38
C SER A 242 4.24 38.43 23.95
N PRO A 243 5.56 38.29 23.72
CA PRO A 243 6.09 38.58 22.41
C PRO A 243 5.53 37.55 21.45
N ASP A 244 4.59 38.01 20.63
CA ASP A 244 4.24 37.51 19.31
C ASP A 244 3.73 36.05 19.27
N ALA A 245 2.51 35.84 18.76
CA ALA A 245 1.98 34.50 18.49
C ALA A 245 2.93 33.64 17.60
N SER A 246 3.93 34.27 16.95
CA SER A 246 5.05 33.60 16.28
C SER A 246 5.96 32.75 17.19
N SER A 247 5.97 33.02 18.50
CA SER A 247 6.72 32.26 19.51
C SER A 247 6.15 30.85 19.72
N LEU A 248 4.81 30.71 19.75
CA LEU A 248 4.12 29.43 19.95
C LEU A 248 4.34 28.45 18.80
N ILE A 249 4.59 28.97 17.59
CA ILE A 249 4.94 28.16 16.42
C ILE A 249 6.24 27.38 16.68
N LYS A 250 7.19 27.92 17.43
CA LYS A 250 8.44 27.21 17.76
C LYS A 250 8.25 26.18 18.88
N GLU A 251 7.24 26.37 19.73
CA GLU A 251 6.95 25.50 20.86
C GLU A 251 6.16 24.26 20.45
N THR A 252 5.14 24.43 19.60
CA THR A 252 4.13 23.40 19.34
C THR A 252 4.14 22.84 17.92
N ARG A 253 4.81 23.48 16.95
CA ARG A 253 4.85 22.98 15.57
C ARG A 253 5.86 21.85 15.42
N PRO A 254 5.44 20.64 15.04
CA PRO A 254 6.38 19.59 14.69
C PRO A 254 7.23 19.99 13.49
N ARG A 255 8.53 19.64 13.49
CA ARG A 255 9.34 19.69 12.28
C ARG A 255 8.75 18.73 11.26
N ASN A 256 8.38 19.22 10.08
CA ASN A 256 7.79 18.43 9.02
C ASN A 256 8.36 18.83 7.65
N LEU A 257 8.21 17.94 6.67
CA LEU A 257 8.56 18.13 5.28
C LEU A 257 7.31 17.86 4.44
N ALA A 258 6.96 18.80 3.55
CA ALA A 258 5.73 18.72 2.77
C ALA A 258 5.87 17.74 1.60
N PHE A 259 4.97 16.77 1.56
CA PHE A 259 4.70 15.89 0.42
C PHE A 259 3.25 16.11 -0.02
N ALA A 260 2.93 15.88 -1.29
CA ALA A 260 1.54 15.76 -1.69
C ALA A 260 0.97 14.44 -1.15
N TYR A 261 -0.27 14.44 -0.66
CA TYR A 261 -0.99 13.19 -0.42
C TYR A 261 -1.74 12.80 -1.70
N ILE A 262 -1.54 11.57 -2.14
CA ILE A 262 -2.22 11.01 -3.32
C ILE A 262 -2.83 9.65 -2.98
N VAL A 263 -3.90 9.27 -3.68
CA VAL A 263 -4.52 7.94 -3.60
C VAL A 263 -4.50 7.27 -4.96
N ARG A 264 -4.35 5.96 -4.96
CA ARG A 264 -4.52 5.15 -6.17
C ARG A 264 -6.00 5.20 -6.56
N ALA A 265 -6.28 5.47 -7.83
CA ALA A 265 -7.64 5.61 -8.34
C ALA A 265 -8.20 4.30 -8.91
N ALA A 266 -7.32 3.41 -9.42
CA ALA A 266 -7.66 2.11 -9.98
C ALA A 266 -6.54 1.07 -9.76
#